data_AF-A0A242W4V8-F1
#
_entry.id   AF-A0A242W4V8-F1
#
_cell.length_a   1.000
_cell.length_b   1.000
_cell.length_c   1.000
_cell.angle_alpha   90.00
_cell.angle_beta   90.00
_cell.angle_gamma   90.00
#
_symmetry.space_group_name_H-M   'P 1'
#
loop_
_entity.id
_entity.type
_entity.pdbx_description
1 polymer ?
#
loop_
_entity_poly.entity_id
_entity_poly.type
_entity_poly.pdbx_seq_one_letter_code
_entity_poly.pdbx_strand_id
1 'polypeptide(L)'
;MEKEMNKLYREIAETVNEMIPEEWEKFYFYAQISETGGGTYFFYNTPENRQCFNYSVKIPFNYAIDKEEFKKNKRKLFELSDELRNVFKDNQQELWYSFTMTLESSGKFKMHYDYTNWFDTEYGFSDQMIIWKNKYLGEVPNDGEYKALIDKYHSEFPNNPI
;
A
#
# COMPACT_ATOMS: atom_id res chain seq x y z
N MET A 1 -4.32 -22.13 3.02
CA MET A 1 -3.41 -20.99 3.22
C MET A 1 -2.56 -20.64 2.00
N GLU A 2 -1.38 -21.24 1.76
CA GLU A 2 -0.44 -20.67 0.76
C GLU A 2 -1.03 -20.52 -0.65
N LYS A 3 -1.71 -21.56 -1.17
CA LYS A 3 -2.38 -21.51 -2.48
C LYS A 3 -3.45 -20.41 -2.57
N GLU A 4 -4.14 -20.17 -1.46
CA GLU A 4 -5.21 -19.18 -1.34
C GLU A 4 -4.64 -17.76 -1.26
N MET A 5 -3.59 -17.57 -0.46
CA MET A 5 -2.83 -16.31 -0.41
C MET A 5 -2.26 -15.96 -1.79
N ASN A 6 -1.64 -16.92 -2.48
CA ASN A 6 -1.10 -16.70 -3.83
C ASN A 6 -2.18 -16.34 -4.86
N LYS A 7 -3.40 -16.87 -4.70
CA LYS A 7 -4.55 -16.46 -5.51
C LYS A 7 -4.90 -14.99 -5.24
N LEU A 8 -5.04 -14.61 -3.97
CA LEU A 8 -5.37 -13.23 -3.58
C LEU A 8 -4.29 -12.23 -3.99
N TYR A 9 -3.01 -12.58 -3.85
CA TYR A 9 -1.91 -11.73 -4.29
C TYR A 9 -1.98 -11.41 -5.78
N ARG A 10 -2.27 -12.41 -6.60
CA ARG A 10 -2.44 -12.23 -8.04
C ARG A 10 -3.65 -11.36 -8.34
N GLU A 11 -4.80 -11.59 -7.70
CA GLU A 11 -6.00 -10.79 -7.95
C GLU A 11 -5.83 -9.33 -7.53
N ILE A 12 -5.11 -9.07 -6.44
CA ILE A 12 -4.72 -7.71 -6.02
C ILE A 12 -3.82 -7.08 -7.08
N ALA A 13 -2.76 -7.78 -7.51
CA ALA A 13 -1.82 -7.26 -8.51
C ALA A 13 -2.48 -7.00 -9.86
N GLU A 14 -3.35 -7.90 -10.32
CA GLU A 14 -4.13 -7.75 -11.56
C GLU A 14 -5.08 -6.56 -11.45
N THR A 15 -5.77 -6.38 -10.31
CA THR A 15 -6.66 -5.23 -10.10
C THR A 15 -5.88 -3.91 -10.08
N VAL A 16 -4.70 -3.86 -9.46
CA VAL A 16 -3.83 -2.66 -9.52
C VAL A 16 -3.39 -2.39 -10.96
N ASN A 17 -2.98 -3.43 -11.70
CA ASN A 17 -2.59 -3.32 -13.10
C ASN A 17 -3.73 -2.76 -13.97
N GLU A 18 -4.96 -3.24 -13.80
CA GLU A 18 -6.16 -2.74 -14.49
C GLU A 18 -6.47 -1.27 -14.17
N MET A 19 -6.09 -0.79 -12.99
CA MET A 19 -6.33 0.60 -12.56
C MET A 19 -5.28 1.58 -13.09
N ILE A 20 -4.12 1.12 -13.58
CA ILE A 20 -3.07 1.98 -14.13
C ILE A 20 -3.30 2.14 -15.64
N PRO A 21 -3.59 3.36 -16.14
CA PRO A 21 -4.01 3.58 -17.53
C PRO A 21 -2.84 3.77 -18.52
N GLU A 22 -1.63 3.41 -18.13
CA GLU A 22 -0.39 3.61 -18.88
C GLU A 22 0.62 2.50 -18.58
N GLU A 23 1.73 2.45 -19.31
CA GLU A 23 2.81 1.52 -19.00
C GLU A 23 3.45 1.87 -17.65
N TRP A 24 3.69 0.86 -16.82
CA TRP A 24 4.30 1.02 -15.50
C TRP A 24 5.52 0.12 -15.35
N GLU A 25 6.52 0.61 -14.62
CA GLU A 25 7.75 -0.15 -14.33
C GLU A 25 7.68 -0.85 -12.97
N LYS A 26 7.11 -0.17 -11.97
CA LYS A 26 6.98 -0.68 -10.62
C LYS A 26 5.78 -0.05 -9.92
N PHE A 27 5.06 -0.84 -9.14
CA PHE A 27 4.10 -0.32 -8.18
C PHE A 27 4.33 -0.84 -6.78
N TYR A 28 3.85 -0.05 -5.83
CA TYR A 28 3.71 -0.38 -4.43
C TYR A 28 2.25 -0.24 -4.04
N PHE A 29 1.62 -1.31 -3.58
CA PHE A 29 0.27 -1.32 -3.06
C PHE A 29 0.31 -1.49 -1.54
N TYR A 30 -0.34 -0.57 -0.84
CA TYR A 30 -0.48 -0.58 0.61
C TYR A 30 -1.94 -0.85 0.98
N ALA A 31 -2.13 -1.74 1.94
CA ALA A 31 -3.41 -1.98 2.58
C ALA A 31 -3.23 -1.98 4.09
N GLN A 32 -4.07 -1.24 4.78
CA GLN A 32 -4.22 -1.28 6.23
C GLN A 32 -5.62 -1.73 6.56
N ILE A 33 -5.76 -2.79 7.36
CA ILE A 33 -7.02 -3.49 7.61
C ILE A 33 -7.15 -3.77 9.11
N SER A 34 -8.32 -3.47 9.67
CA SER A 34 -8.73 -3.84 11.02
C SER A 34 -10.18 -4.33 11.02
N GLU A 35 -10.64 -4.87 12.16
CA GLU A 35 -12.03 -5.28 12.37
C GLU A 35 -13.01 -4.09 12.23
N THR A 36 -12.55 -2.84 12.36
CA THR A 36 -13.39 -1.62 12.28
C THR A 36 -13.29 -0.89 10.94
N GLY A 37 -12.47 -1.40 10.01
CA GLY A 37 -12.22 -0.79 8.71
C GLY A 37 -10.74 -0.52 8.46
N GLY A 38 -10.46 0.34 7.49
CA GLY A 38 -9.09 0.63 7.07
C GLY A 38 -9.05 1.33 5.71
N GLY A 39 -7.93 1.23 5.01
CA GLY A 39 -7.73 1.91 3.75
C GLY A 39 -6.69 1.27 2.87
N THR A 40 -6.85 1.46 1.56
CA THR A 40 -5.88 1.03 0.55
C THR A 40 -5.48 2.20 -0.34
N TYR A 41 -4.23 2.15 -0.79
CA TYR A 41 -3.73 3.03 -1.83
C TYR A 41 -2.54 2.37 -2.55
N PHE A 42 -2.23 2.85 -3.74
CA PHE A 42 -0.97 2.49 -4.40
C PHE A 42 -0.27 3.68 -5.00
N PHE A 43 1.01 3.46 -5.27
CA PHE A 43 1.92 4.34 -5.98
C PHE A 43 2.57 3.55 -7.10
N TYR A 44 2.70 4.14 -8.29
CA TYR A 44 3.36 3.49 -9.44
C TYR A 44 4.26 4.47 -10.17
N ASN A 45 5.32 3.98 -10.80
CA ASN A 45 6.16 4.77 -11.69
C ASN A 45 6.10 4.22 -13.13
N THR A 46 6.62 4.97 -14.08
CA THR A 46 6.67 4.56 -15.49
C THR A 46 8.11 4.23 -15.90
N PRO A 47 8.32 3.50 -17.02
CA PRO A 47 9.65 3.25 -17.56
C PRO A 47 10.47 4.52 -17.81
N GLU A 48 9.82 5.62 -18.21
CA GLU A 48 10.42 6.93 -18.50
C GLU A 48 10.80 7.71 -17.24
N ASN A 49 10.04 7.54 -16.16
CA ASN A 49 10.28 8.25 -14.90
C ASN A 49 10.26 7.31 -13.70
N ARG A 50 11.35 6.57 -13.53
CA ARG A 50 11.50 5.54 -12.49
C ARG A 50 11.63 6.09 -11.07
N GLN A 51 11.93 7.38 -10.91
CA GLN A 51 12.14 7.99 -9.58
C GLN A 51 10.90 8.71 -9.05
N CYS A 52 9.97 9.10 -9.92
CA CYS A 52 8.73 9.75 -9.50
C CYS A 52 7.57 8.77 -9.52
N PHE A 53 6.90 8.65 -8.37
CA PHE A 53 5.74 7.79 -8.24
C PHE A 53 4.43 8.59 -8.31
N ASN A 54 3.54 8.15 -9.18
CA ASN A 54 2.18 8.63 -9.32
C ASN A 54 1.28 8.02 -8.24
N TYR A 55 0.51 8.88 -7.58
CA TYR A 55 -0.44 8.46 -6.56
C TYR A 55 -1.75 8.01 -7.19
N SER A 56 -2.20 6.79 -6.85
CA SER A 56 -3.44 6.17 -7.37
C SER A 56 -4.67 7.09 -7.35
N VAL A 57 -4.89 7.86 -6.27
CA VAL A 57 -6.07 8.74 -6.15
C VAL A 57 -6.08 9.85 -7.20
N LYS A 58 -4.93 10.20 -7.80
CA LYS A 58 -4.86 11.20 -8.86
C LYS A 58 -5.24 10.64 -10.24
N ILE A 59 -5.29 9.31 -10.40
CA ILE A 59 -5.55 8.67 -11.70
C ILE A 59 -6.85 9.16 -12.35
N PRO A 60 -8.02 9.18 -11.68
CA PRO A 60 -9.28 9.63 -12.31
C PRO A 60 -9.33 11.12 -12.64
N PHE A 61 -8.36 11.89 -12.18
CA PHE A 61 -8.23 13.33 -12.47
C PHE A 61 -7.25 13.57 -13.62
N ASN A 62 -6.17 12.79 -13.66
CA ASN A 62 -5.13 12.88 -14.70
C ASN A 62 -5.57 12.20 -16.00
N TYR A 63 -6.39 11.15 -15.88
CA TYR A 63 -6.91 10.36 -16.97
C TYR A 63 -8.42 10.47 -16.96
N ALA A 64 -9.05 10.57 -18.13
CA ALA A 64 -10.50 10.66 -18.30
C ALA A 64 -11.20 9.31 -17.99
N ILE A 65 -10.87 8.72 -16.84
CA ILE A 65 -11.39 7.44 -16.34
C ILE A 65 -12.70 7.69 -15.60
N ASP A 66 -13.64 6.76 -15.75
CA ASP A 66 -14.87 6.78 -15.00
C ASP A 66 -14.61 6.65 -13.49
N LYS A 67 -15.09 7.64 -12.72
CA LYS A 67 -14.87 7.71 -11.28
C LYS A 67 -15.56 6.59 -10.51
N GLU A 68 -16.70 6.09 -11.00
CA GLU A 68 -17.43 5.00 -10.36
C GLU A 68 -16.76 3.65 -10.62
N GLU A 69 -16.23 3.43 -11.82
CA GLU A 69 -15.38 2.28 -12.13
C GLU A 69 -14.13 2.26 -11.24
N PHE A 70 -13.44 3.41 -11.13
CA PHE A 70 -12.28 3.51 -10.26
C PHE A 70 -12.61 3.23 -8.78
N LYS A 71 -13.74 3.77 -8.29
CA LYS A 71 -14.23 3.49 -6.93
C LYS A 71 -14.58 2.01 -6.73
N LYS A 72 -15.14 1.35 -7.74
CA LYS A 72 -15.43 -0.09 -7.70
C LYS A 72 -14.15 -0.90 -7.55
N ASN A 73 -13.11 -0.58 -8.33
CA ASN A 73 -11.83 -1.27 -8.22
C ASN A 73 -11.12 -0.98 -6.89
N LYS A 74 -11.21 0.26 -6.36
CA LYS A 74 -10.72 0.57 -5.01
C LYS A 74 -11.43 -0.26 -3.92
N ARG A 75 -12.75 -0.45 -4.03
CA ARG A 75 -13.51 -1.31 -3.11
C ARG A 75 -13.06 -2.77 -3.22
N LYS A 76 -12.92 -3.28 -4.45
CA LYS A 76 -12.40 -4.63 -4.73
C LYS A 76 -11.02 -4.85 -4.09
N LEU A 77 -10.10 -3.88 -4.21
CA LEU A 77 -8.78 -3.97 -3.56
C LEU A 77 -8.86 -4.05 -2.03
N PHE A 78 -9.78 -3.31 -1.41
CA PHE A 78 -10.02 -3.41 0.02
C PHE A 78 -10.59 -4.78 0.41
N GLU A 79 -11.62 -5.25 -0.30
CA GLU A 79 -12.26 -6.55 -0.06
C GLU A 79 -11.26 -7.72 -0.20
N LEU A 80 -10.42 -7.71 -1.25
CA LEU A 80 -9.35 -8.71 -1.43
C LEU A 80 -8.31 -8.67 -0.30
N SER A 81 -8.01 -7.48 0.22
CA SER A 81 -7.07 -7.31 1.33
C SER A 81 -7.68 -7.81 2.64
N ASP A 82 -8.96 -7.57 2.87
CA ASP A 82 -9.70 -8.11 4.02
C ASP A 82 -9.81 -9.63 3.96
N GLU A 83 -10.12 -10.20 2.78
CA GLU A 83 -10.13 -11.64 2.55
C GLU A 83 -8.75 -12.26 2.85
N LEU A 84 -7.66 -11.61 2.42
CA LEU A 84 -6.30 -12.04 2.75
C LEU A 84 -6.07 -12.06 4.25
N ARG A 85 -6.59 -11.09 5.01
CA ARG A 85 -6.48 -11.08 6.47
C ARG A 85 -7.29 -12.21 7.11
N ASN A 86 -8.47 -12.50 6.56
CA ASN A 86 -9.31 -13.62 7.02
C ASN A 86 -8.61 -14.97 6.81
N VAL A 87 -7.83 -15.15 5.73
CA VAL A 87 -7.01 -16.36 5.56
C VAL A 87 -6.03 -16.56 6.73
N PHE A 88 -5.42 -15.49 7.25
CA PHE A 88 -4.55 -15.60 8.43
C PHE A 88 -5.36 -15.98 9.68
N LYS A 89 -6.51 -15.34 9.87
CA LYS A 89 -7.43 -15.58 11.00
C LYS A 89 -7.91 -17.03 11.04
N ASP A 90 -8.40 -17.56 9.93
CA ASP A 90 -8.97 -18.91 9.82
C ASP A 90 -7.92 -20.00 10.03
N ASN A 91 -6.66 -19.68 9.77
CA ASN A 91 -5.52 -20.57 9.95
C ASN A 91 -4.71 -20.23 11.23
N GLN A 92 -5.32 -19.49 12.17
CA GLN A 92 -4.77 -19.20 13.50
C GLN A 92 -3.38 -18.55 13.48
N GLN A 93 -3.09 -17.76 12.44
CA GLN A 93 -1.87 -16.97 12.37
C GLN A 93 -2.03 -15.64 13.09
N GLU A 94 -0.91 -15.05 13.50
CA GLU A 94 -0.89 -13.67 13.97
C GLU A 94 -1.44 -12.75 12.88
N LEU A 95 -2.28 -11.80 13.28
CA LEU A 95 -2.92 -10.88 12.35
C LEU A 95 -2.05 -9.65 12.17
N TRP A 96 -1.68 -9.39 10.93
CA TRP A 96 -1.09 -8.13 10.53
C TRP A 96 -2.15 -7.01 10.51
N TYR A 97 -1.69 -5.77 10.62
CA TYR A 97 -2.53 -4.57 10.53
C TYR A 97 -2.34 -3.85 9.20
N SER A 98 -1.18 -4.00 8.57
CA SER A 98 -1.00 -3.56 7.19
C SER A 98 -0.05 -4.46 6.42
N PHE A 99 -0.09 -4.35 5.09
CA PHE A 99 0.94 -4.91 4.24
C PHE A 99 1.30 -3.97 3.10
N THR A 100 2.54 -4.12 2.62
CA THR A 100 3.02 -3.49 1.40
C THR A 100 3.40 -4.57 0.39
N MET A 101 2.66 -4.61 -0.71
CA MET A 101 2.97 -5.41 -1.89
C MET A 101 3.80 -4.56 -2.87
N THR A 102 4.87 -5.14 -3.40
CA THR A 102 5.67 -4.54 -4.47
C THR A 102 5.70 -5.48 -5.67
N LEU A 103 5.48 -4.93 -6.87
CA LEU A 103 5.65 -5.66 -8.11
C LEU A 103 6.39 -4.78 -9.12
N GLU A 104 7.39 -5.36 -9.77
CA GLU A 104 8.10 -4.76 -10.92
C GLU A 104 7.59 -5.41 -12.21
N SER A 105 7.64 -4.68 -13.32
CA SER A 105 7.26 -5.11 -14.68
C SER A 105 7.99 -6.39 -15.11
N SER A 106 9.18 -6.64 -14.55
CA SER A 106 9.98 -7.87 -14.70
C SER A 106 9.40 -9.10 -14.01
N GLY A 107 8.33 -8.96 -13.21
CA GLY A 107 7.71 -10.02 -12.41
C GLY A 107 8.31 -10.16 -11.00
N LYS A 108 9.24 -9.30 -10.60
CA LYS A 108 9.81 -9.33 -9.25
C LYS A 108 8.78 -8.88 -8.21
N PHE A 109 8.28 -9.85 -7.46
CA PHE A 109 7.25 -9.68 -6.44
C PHE A 109 7.86 -9.68 -5.03
N LYS A 110 7.34 -8.82 -4.15
CA LYS A 110 7.63 -8.84 -2.71
C LYS A 110 6.38 -8.52 -1.90
N MET A 111 6.27 -9.16 -0.73
CA MET A 111 5.25 -8.86 0.27
C MET A 111 5.93 -8.51 1.58
N HIS A 112 5.49 -7.45 2.23
CA HIS A 112 5.92 -7.06 3.57
C HIS A 112 4.70 -6.90 4.46
N TYR A 113 4.58 -7.73 5.51
CA TYR A 113 3.52 -7.62 6.51
C TYR A 113 4.00 -6.84 7.71
N ASP A 114 3.14 -5.97 8.23
CA ASP A 114 3.38 -5.20 9.43
C ASP A 114 2.30 -5.49 10.48
N TYR A 115 2.77 -5.90 11.65
CA TYR A 115 1.99 -6.32 12.81
C TYR A 115 1.79 -5.20 13.83
N THR A 116 2.29 -4.00 13.55
CA THR A 116 2.09 -2.81 14.39
C THR A 116 0.65 -2.33 14.29
N ASN A 117 -0.03 -2.20 15.43
CA ASN A 117 -1.38 -1.65 15.47
C ASN A 117 -1.38 -0.12 15.31
N TRP A 118 -1.23 0.35 14.08
CA TRP A 118 -1.22 1.78 13.76
C TRP A 118 -2.47 2.56 14.20
N PHE A 119 -3.60 1.88 14.34
CA PHE A 119 -4.84 2.48 14.84
C PHE A 119 -4.76 2.87 16.32
N ASP A 120 -3.82 2.29 17.05
CA ASP A 120 -3.57 2.54 18.48
C ASP A 120 -2.28 3.35 18.70
N THR A 121 -1.86 4.11 17.68
CA THR A 121 -0.71 5.00 17.75
C THR A 121 -1.12 6.47 17.61
N GLU A 122 -0.21 7.38 17.94
CA GLU A 122 -0.41 8.82 17.72
C GLU A 122 -0.27 9.23 16.24
N TYR A 123 0.19 8.33 15.37
CA TYR A 123 0.42 8.62 13.96
C TYR A 123 -0.89 8.56 13.20
N GLY A 124 -1.38 9.70 12.71
CA GLY A 124 -2.56 9.74 11.85
C GLY A 124 -2.27 9.11 10.47
N PHE A 125 -3.31 8.85 9.69
CA PHE A 125 -3.16 8.32 8.32
C PHE A 125 -2.22 9.15 7.44
N SER A 126 -2.25 10.48 7.58
CA SER A 126 -1.35 11.37 6.85
C SER A 126 0.11 11.18 7.28
N ASP A 127 0.37 11.04 8.57
CA ASP A 127 1.70 10.81 9.13
C ASP A 127 2.25 9.47 8.66
N GLN A 128 1.44 8.42 8.78
CA GLN A 128 1.77 7.07 8.33
C GLN A 128 2.11 7.04 6.83
N MET A 129 1.37 7.77 5.99
CA MET A 129 1.68 7.86 4.56
C MET A 129 3.01 8.59 4.31
N ILE A 130 3.34 9.63 5.08
CA ILE A 130 4.64 10.34 4.95
C ILE A 130 5.79 9.39 5.32
N ILE A 131 5.66 8.68 6.44
CA ILE A 131 6.64 7.68 6.90
C ILE A 131 6.79 6.56 5.85
N TRP A 132 5.67 6.02 5.36
CA TRP A 132 5.65 4.97 4.36
C TRP A 132 6.34 5.40 3.06
N LYS A 133 6.08 6.63 2.59
CA LYS A 133 6.72 7.18 1.38
C LYS A 133 8.23 7.33 1.58
N ASN A 134 8.65 7.75 2.77
CA ASN A 134 10.07 7.86 3.09
C ASN A 134 10.78 6.51 2.96
N LYS A 135 10.20 5.44 3.52
CA LYS A 135 10.79 4.10 3.43
C LYS A 135 10.73 3.49 2.03
N TYR A 136 9.56 3.46 1.40
CA TYR A 136 9.35 2.67 0.18
C TYR A 136 9.65 3.42 -1.11
N LEU A 137 9.41 4.73 -1.12
CA LEU A 137 9.62 5.58 -2.29
C LEU A 137 10.93 6.39 -2.18
N GLY A 138 11.56 6.41 -1.00
CA GLY A 138 12.75 7.22 -0.76
C GLY A 138 12.47 8.72 -0.70
N GLU A 139 11.21 9.12 -0.50
CA GLU A 139 10.84 10.54 -0.42
C GLU A 139 11.38 11.15 0.87
N VAL A 140 12.20 12.20 0.75
CA VAL A 140 12.66 12.99 1.89
C VAL A 140 11.84 14.27 1.95
N PRO A 141 11.06 14.51 3.01
CA PRO A 141 10.31 15.74 3.14
C PRO A 141 11.25 16.95 3.18
N ASN A 142 10.84 18.05 2.54
CA ASN A 142 11.56 19.31 2.63
C ASN A 142 11.15 20.13 3.85
N ASP A 143 9.92 19.92 4.32
CA ASP A 143 9.33 20.59 5.48
C ASP A 143 9.97 20.12 6.80
N GLY A 144 10.20 21.06 7.72
CA GLY A 144 10.85 20.77 9.00
C GLY A 144 10.00 19.91 9.94
N GLU A 145 8.68 20.09 9.93
CA GLU A 145 7.75 19.31 10.77
C GLU A 145 7.72 17.86 10.31
N TYR A 146 7.67 17.61 9.00
CA TYR A 146 7.69 16.25 8.45
C TYR A 146 9.03 15.53 8.61
N LYS A 147 10.15 16.26 8.67
CA LYS A 147 11.45 15.68 9.05
C LYS A 147 11.43 15.24 10.51
N ALA A 148 10.99 16.11 11.41
CA ALA A 148 10.86 15.80 12.83
C ALA A 148 9.90 14.62 13.07
N LEU A 149 8.84 14.49 12.26
CA LEU A 149 7.94 13.34 12.29
C LEU A 149 8.66 12.03 11.96
N ILE A 150 9.48 12.01 10.90
CA ILE A 150 10.27 10.82 10.52
C ILE A 150 11.30 10.48 11.60
N ASP A 151 11.97 11.49 12.17
CA ASP A 151 12.93 11.30 13.26
C ASP A 151 12.26 10.72 14.52
N LYS A 152 11.08 11.25 14.90
CA LYS A 152 10.26 10.71 16.00
C LYS A 152 9.91 9.24 15.74
N TYR A 153 9.42 8.94 14.53
CA TYR A 153 9.09 7.58 14.13
C TYR A 153 10.29 6.63 14.24
N HIS A 154 11.47 7.01 13.73
CA HIS A 154 12.65 6.15 13.81
C HIS A 154 13.15 5.95 15.25
N SER A 155 12.95 6.92 16.14
CA SER A 155 13.27 6.78 17.55
C SER A 155 12.31 5.81 18.28
N GLU A 156 11.02 5.86 17.97
CA GLU A 156 9.99 5.04 18.62
C GLU A 156 9.94 3.62 18.03
N PHE A 157 10.22 3.48 16.73
CA PHE A 157 10.17 2.22 15.98
C PHE A 157 11.49 1.93 15.27
N PRO A 158 12.56 1.56 16.01
CA PRO A 158 13.89 1.33 15.44
C PRO A 158 13.94 0.15 14.45
N ASN A 159 12.98 -0.77 14.53
CA ASN A 159 12.85 -1.90 13.60
C ASN A 159 12.17 -1.52 12.27
N ASN A 160 11.70 -0.28 12.13
CA ASN A 160 11.08 0.28 10.92
C ASN A 160 9.93 -0.60 10.36
N PRO A 161 8.85 -0.80 11.15
CA PRO A 161 7.73 -1.69 10.81
C PRO A 161 6.90 -1.23 9.60
N ILE A 162 6.54 0.06 9.51
CA ILE A 162 6.05 0.62 8.24
C ILE A 162 7.22 0.73 7.31
#